data_AF-A6TN17-F1
#
_entry.id   AF-A6TN17-F1
#
_cell.length_a   1.000
_cell.length_b   1.000
_cell.length_c   1.000
_cell.angle_alpha   90.00
_cell.angle_beta   90.00
_cell.angle_gamma   90.00
#
_symmetry.space_group_name_H-M   'P 1'
#
loop_
_entity.id
_entity.type
_entity.pdbx_description
1 polymer ?
#
loop_
_entity_poly.entity_id
_entity_poly.type
_entity_poly.pdbx_seq_one_letter_code
_entity_poly.pdbx_strand_id
1 'polypeptide(L)' 'MEGGYDVQHKFMVRTDRGLSKPIPRAEAIEMVKDYSSQGVEAYIVSEDEGKRIEKNNNQFNTPKWN' A
#
# COMPACT_ATOMS: atom_id res chain seq x y z
N MET A 1 27.45 -3.82 -4.23
CA MET A 1 27.06 -2.39 -4.25
C MET A 1 25.55 -2.37 -4.19
N GLU A 2 25.00 -2.49 -2.99
CA GLU A 2 23.56 -2.42 -2.75
C GLU A 2 23.18 -0.93 -2.75
N GLY A 3 22.25 -0.56 -3.63
CA GLY A 3 21.82 0.82 -3.80
C GLY A 3 21.30 1.38 -2.48
N GLY A 4 21.77 2.59 -2.14
CA GLY A 4 21.36 3.31 -0.95
C GLY A 4 19.84 3.47 -0.92
N TYR A 5 19.19 2.80 0.04
CA TYR A 5 17.79 3.01 0.31
C TYR A 5 17.63 4.33 1.05
N ASP A 6 16.99 5.24 0.33
CA ASP A 6 16.65 6.60 0.70
C ASP A 6 15.85 6.68 2.01
N VAL A 7 15.99 7.79 2.70
CA VAL A 7 15.56 8.01 4.08
C VAL A 7 14.02 7.94 4.20
N GLN A 8 13.52 6.90 4.88
CA GLN A 8 12.21 6.83 5.58
C GLN A 8 10.90 7.04 4.78
N HIS A 9 10.82 6.72 3.49
CA HIS A 9 9.49 6.65 2.86
C HIS A 9 8.67 5.47 3.40
N LYS A 10 7.53 5.77 4.03
CA LYS A 10 6.55 4.80 4.47
C LYS A 10 5.43 4.64 3.45
N PHE A 11 4.84 3.46 3.45
CA PHE A 11 3.81 3.02 2.54
C PHE A 11 2.64 2.45 3.34
N MET A 12 1.47 2.42 2.75
CA MET A 12 0.29 1.78 3.32
C MET A 12 -0.25 0.76 2.32
N VAL A 13 -0.91 -0.28 2.82
CA VAL A 13 -1.55 -1.31 2.00
C VAL A 13 -3.06 -1.08 2.04
N ARG A 14 -3.66 -0.84 0.87
CA ARG A 14 -5.10 -0.71 0.66
C ARG A 14 -5.66 -2.04 0.17
N THR A 15 -6.64 -2.58 0.89
CA THR A 15 -7.46 -3.73 0.46
C THR A 15 -8.87 -3.26 0.11
N ASP A 16 -9.88 -4.12 0.06
CA ASP A 16 -11.29 -3.74 0.12
C ASP A 16 -11.68 -3.29 1.55
N ARG A 17 -11.15 -3.97 2.57
CA ARG A 17 -11.46 -3.79 4.00
C ARG A 17 -10.94 -2.51 4.65
N GLY A 18 -9.89 -1.90 4.07
CA GLY A 18 -9.36 -0.64 4.60
C GLY A 18 -7.92 -0.39 4.19
N LEU A 19 -7.25 0.44 4.99
CA LEU A 19 -5.84 0.77 4.87
C LEU A 19 -5.05 0.25 6.08
N SER A 20 -3.84 -0.24 5.84
CA SER A 20 -2.89 -0.55 6.91
C SER A 20 -2.32 0.73 7.54
N LYS A 21 -1.62 0.59 8.66
CA LYS A 21 -0.74 1.66 9.17
C LYS A 21 0.43 1.91 8.20
N PRO A 22 1.08 3.09 8.25
CA PRO A 22 2.31 3.34 7.49
C PRO A 22 3.46 2.41 7.91
N ILE A 23 4.00 1.67 6.95
CA ILE A 23 5.04 0.64 7.12
C ILE A 23 6.17 0.82 6.09
N PRO A 24 7.37 0.25 6.31
CA PRO A 24 8.44 0.26 5.32
C PRO A 24 8.06 -0.46 4.03
N ARG A 25 8.70 -0.09 2.92
CA ARG A 25 8.44 -0.68 1.60
C ARG A 25 8.54 -2.20 1.57
N ALA A 26 9.57 -2.76 2.21
CA ALA A 26 9.80 -4.19 2.24
C ALA A 26 8.62 -4.94 2.91
N GLU A 27 8.13 -4.41 4.03
CA GLU A 27 6.98 -4.97 4.74
C GLU A 27 5.68 -4.84 3.92
N ALA A 28 5.48 -3.71 3.23
CA ALA A 28 4.33 -3.53 2.35
C ALA A 28 4.31 -4.53 1.18
N ILE A 29 5.48 -4.86 0.61
CA ILE A 29 5.61 -5.86 -0.45
C ILE A 29 5.22 -7.24 0.07
N GLU A 30 5.75 -7.65 1.23
CA GLU A 30 5.41 -8.96 1.81
C GLU A 30 3.93 -9.05 2.18
N MET A 31 3.35 -7.99 2.72
CA MET A 31 1.92 -7.94 3.04
C MET A 31 1.01 -8.07 1.81
N VAL A 32 1.34 -7.41 0.69
CA VAL A 32 0.57 -7.56 -0.56
C VAL A 32 0.71 -8.97 -1.13
N LYS A 33 1.89 -9.59 -1.05
CA LYS A 33 2.06 -10.99 -1.47
C LYS A 33 1.21 -11.94 -0.62
N ASP A 34 1.18 -11.74 0.69
CA ASP A 34 0.36 -12.54 1.61
C ASP A 34 -1.14 -12.40 1.26
N TYR A 35 -1.64 -11.17 1.09
CA TYR A 35 -3.02 -10.94 0.64
C TYR A 35 -3.32 -11.60 -0.70
N SER A 36 -2.42 -11.47 -1.67
CA SER A 36 -2.58 -12.10 -2.99
C SER A 36 -2.67 -13.63 -2.87
N SER A 37 -1.87 -14.25 -2.00
CA SER A 37 -1.94 -15.70 -1.74
C SER A 37 -3.27 -16.17 -1.16
N GLN A 38 -3.99 -15.26 -0.49
CA GLN A 38 -5.32 -15.48 0.09
C GLN A 38 -6.46 -15.07 -0.86
N GLY A 39 -6.14 -14.67 -2.10
CA GLY A 39 -7.13 -14.18 -3.07
C GLY A 39 -7.67 -12.78 -2.76
N VAL A 40 -7.01 -12.02 -1.89
CA VAL A 40 -7.37 -10.64 -1.54
C VAL A 40 -6.62 -9.67 -2.45
N GLU A 41 -7.36 -8.78 -3.09
CA GLU A 41 -6.78 -7.71 -3.89
C GLU A 41 -6.22 -6.60 -2.99
N ALA A 42 -4.94 -6.30 -3.13
CA ALA A 42 -4.23 -5.36 -2.28
C ALA A 42 -3.29 -4.45 -3.08
N TYR A 43 -3.18 -3.20 -2.66
CA TYR A 43 -2.43 -2.14 -3.34
C TYR A 43 -1.47 -1.46 -2.38
N ILE A 44 -0.21 -1.29 -2.80
CA ILE A 44 0.74 -0.44 -2.09
C ILE A 44 0.50 1.00 -2.53
N VAL A 45 0.25 1.89 -1.57
CA VAL A 45 0.13 3.34 -1.78
C VAL A 45 1.15 4.10 -0.93
N SER A 46 1.50 5.31 -1.34
CA SER A 46 2.32 6.21 -0.49
C SER A 46 1.53 6.61 0.76
N GLU A 47 2.23 7.03 1.82
CA GLU A 47 1.58 7.53 3.04
C GLU A 47 0.64 8.72 2.74
N ASP A 48 1.04 9.63 1.84
CA ASP A 48 0.20 10.78 1.45
C ASP A 48 -1.08 10.35 0.74
N GLU A 49 -0.99 9.37 -0.15
CA GLU A 49 -2.16 8.81 -0.82
C GLU A 49 -3.07 8.06 0.16
N GLY A 50 -2.49 7.30 1.09
CA GLY A 50 -3.25 6.66 2.18
C GLY A 50 -4.05 7.67 2.99
N LYS A 51 -3.42 8.77 3.43
CA LYS A 51 -4.10 9.87 4.13
C LYS A 51 -5.16 10.56 3.26
N ARG A 52 -4.93 10.70 1.96
CA ARG A 52 -5.93 11.25 1.02
C ARG A 52 -7.15 10.34 0.96
N ILE A 53 -6.96 9.03 0.85
CA ILE A 53 -8.03 8.02 0.81
C ILE A 53 -8.84 8.07 2.11
N GLU A 54 -8.18 8.07 3.28
CA GLU A 54 -8.85 8.17 4.59
C GLU A 54 -9.71 9.44 4.71
N LYS A 55 -9.18 10.59 4.29
CA LYS A 55 -9.90 11.89 4.32
C LYS A 55 -11.09 11.93 3.36
N ASN A 56 -11.09 11.13 2.31
CA ASN A 56 -12.12 11.11 1.27
C ASN A 56 -13.02 9.86 1.38
N ASN A 57 -13.40 9.46 2.59
CA ASN A 57 -14.33 8.35 2.84
C ASN A 57 -13.90 7.03 2.16
N ASN A 58 -12.61 6.71 2.19
CA ASN A 58 -12.01 5.53 1.55
C ASN A 58 -12.16 5.48 0.01
N GLN A 59 -12.34 6.64 -0.64
CA GLN A 59 -12.36 6.71 -2.10
C GLN A 59 -10.97 6.41 -2.68
N PHE A 60 -10.84 5.20 -3.23
CA PHE A 60 -9.65 4.71 -3.92
C PHE A 60 -9.93 4.59 -5.42
N ASN A 61 -9.09 5.23 -6.23
CA ASN A 61 -9.16 5.13 -7.69
C ASN A 61 -8.43 3.87 -8.11
N THR A 62 -9.13 2.73 -8.07
CA THR A 62 -8.58 1.43 -8.42
C THR A 62 -7.98 1.46 -9.84
N PRO A 63 -6.67 1.16 -10.00
CA PRO A 63 -6.04 1.07 -11.31
C PRO A 63 -6.75 0.04 -12.19
N LYS A 64 -6.93 0.38 -13.47
CA LYS A 64 -7.48 -0.55 -14.48
C LYS A 64 -6.34 -1.03 -15.36
N TRP A 65 -6.10 -2.34 -15.35
CA TRP A 65 -5.10 -3.01 -16.17
C TRP A 65 -5.82 -3.68 -17.34
N ASN A 66 -6.21 -2.87 -18.31
CA ASN A 66 -6.85 -3.32 -19.54
C ASN A 66 -5.82 -3.37 -20.66
#